data_AF-A0AAU0VXC4-F1
#
_entry.id   AF-A0AAU0VXC4-F1
#
_cell.length_a   1.000
_cell.length_b   1.000
_cell.length_c   1.000
_cell.angle_alpha   90.00
_cell.angle_beta   90.00
_cell.angle_gamma   90.00
#
_symmetry.space_group_name_H-M   'P 1'
#
loop_
_entity.id
_entity.type
_entity.pdbx_description
1 polymer ?
#
loop_
_entity_poly.entity_id
_entity_poly.type
_entity_poly.pdbx_seq_one_letter_code
_entity_poly.pdbx_strand_id
1 'polypeptide(L)'
;MPVIAPRPTSRPRLARRAAVLTLTPLLLGGALTLTTAPSAQAATSVGSSACNVNYPNLTGYIKGSGVALRSGPSTSYSVKGRFYTKTYFRAVCMKKGVDWKHTWDYGTVLSGPNKGKTGWVNRPYLWF
;
A
#
# COMPACT_ATOMS: atom_id res chain seq x y z
N MET A 1 -15.20 56.95 -15.17
CA MET A 1 -15.69 55.91 -14.25
C MET A 1 -14.80 54.67 -14.44
N PRO A 2 -14.26 54.06 -13.36
CA PRO A 2 -13.07 53.17 -13.33
C PRO A 2 -13.42 51.72 -13.75
N VAL A 3 -12.50 50.76 -13.94
CA VAL A 3 -11.76 49.96 -12.94
C VAL A 3 -10.74 49.07 -13.70
N ILE A 4 -9.43 49.30 -13.60
CA ILE A 4 -8.41 48.55 -12.83
C ILE A 4 -8.54 47.01 -12.85
N ALA A 5 -7.53 46.37 -13.45
CA ALA A 5 -7.35 44.93 -13.66
C ALA A 5 -7.05 44.10 -12.39
N PRO A 6 -7.16 42.76 -12.46
CA PRO A 6 -6.35 41.86 -11.65
C PRO A 6 -5.15 41.27 -12.40
N ARG A 7 -4.01 41.29 -11.71
CA ARG A 7 -2.67 40.84 -12.08
C ARG A 7 -2.55 39.30 -11.93
N PRO A 8 -1.94 38.56 -12.86
CA PRO A 8 -1.67 37.12 -12.68
C PRO A 8 -0.51 36.91 -11.70
N THR A 9 -0.80 36.31 -10.55
CA THR A 9 0.18 35.95 -9.52
C THR A 9 0.93 34.66 -9.87
N SER A 10 2.25 34.76 -9.76
CA SER A 10 3.29 33.80 -10.13
C SER A 10 3.59 32.73 -9.08
N ARG A 11 3.59 31.46 -9.51
CA ARG A 11 4.49 30.32 -9.19
C ARG A 11 4.86 30.04 -7.70
N PRO A 12 5.76 29.07 -7.41
CA PRO A 12 5.47 27.87 -6.63
C PRO A 12 5.93 27.99 -5.17
N ARG A 13 5.32 27.22 -4.26
CA ARG A 13 5.78 27.15 -2.87
C ARG A 13 7.03 26.28 -2.77
N LEU A 14 8.19 26.93 -2.70
CA LEU A 14 9.44 26.29 -2.33
C LEU A 14 9.63 26.32 -0.81
N ALA A 15 10.06 25.16 -0.29
CA ALA A 15 10.85 24.98 0.94
C ALA A 15 10.10 25.25 2.27
N ARG A 16 10.49 24.78 3.45
CA ARG A 16 11.67 24.06 3.95
C ARG A 16 11.30 23.74 5.40
N ARG A 17 11.53 22.53 5.92
CA ARG A 17 11.96 22.34 7.33
C ARG A 17 12.82 21.08 7.40
N ALA A 18 14.10 21.28 7.12
CA ALA A 18 15.16 20.42 7.62
C ALA A 18 15.24 20.64 9.13
N ALA A 19 15.09 19.58 9.92
CA ALA A 19 15.45 19.59 11.33
C ALA A 19 16.89 19.12 11.44
N VAL A 20 17.82 20.06 11.56
CA VAL A 20 19.21 19.82 11.94
C VAL A 20 19.29 20.04 13.45
N LEU A 21 19.67 19.02 14.20
CA LEU A 21 20.06 19.12 15.61
C LEU A 21 21.51 18.64 15.75
N THR A 22 22.40 19.60 15.98
CA THR A 22 23.81 19.50 16.39
C THR A 22 23.88 19.76 17.91
N LEU A 23 24.74 19.23 18.80
CA LEU A 23 26.01 18.48 18.76
C LEU A 23 26.38 18.06 20.23
N THR A 24 26.86 16.81 20.46
CA THR A 24 27.96 16.31 21.38
C THR A 24 28.01 16.56 22.92
N PRO A 25 28.86 15.86 23.75
CA PRO A 25 29.51 14.51 23.70
C PRO A 25 29.49 13.66 25.03
N LEU A 26 30.03 12.43 24.94
CA LEU A 26 30.68 11.53 25.94
C LEU A 26 30.28 11.52 27.44
N LEU A 27 29.83 10.34 27.92
CA LEU A 27 30.08 9.84 29.29
C LEU A 27 30.27 8.30 29.23
N LEU A 28 31.35 7.84 29.85
CA LEU A 28 31.77 6.45 30.00
C LEU A 28 30.79 5.65 30.88
N GLY A 29 30.52 4.39 30.51
CA GLY A 29 30.11 3.36 31.47
C GLY A 29 28.75 2.72 31.19
N GLY A 30 28.77 1.43 30.82
CA GLY A 30 27.60 0.58 30.70
C GLY A 30 27.34 0.16 29.26
N ALA A 31 27.79 -1.04 28.89
CA ALA A 31 27.48 -1.67 27.60
C ALA A 31 25.99 -2.03 27.55
N LEU A 32 25.13 -1.02 27.32
CA LEU A 32 23.78 -1.22 26.82
C LEU A 32 23.95 -1.51 25.33
N THR A 33 23.90 -2.78 24.94
CA THR A 33 23.76 -3.16 23.54
C THR A 33 22.43 -2.59 23.06
N LEU A 34 22.47 -1.39 22.48
CA LEU A 34 21.38 -0.81 21.71
C LEU A 34 21.18 -1.72 20.50
N THR A 35 20.38 -2.78 20.64
CA THR A 35 19.85 -3.51 19.50
C THR A 35 19.06 -2.48 18.70
N THR A 36 19.61 -2.09 17.55
CA THR A 36 18.95 -1.19 16.62
C THR A 36 17.60 -1.79 16.24
N ALA A 37 16.52 -1.22 16.78
CA ALA A 37 15.19 -1.60 16.37
C ALA A 37 15.07 -1.28 14.86
N PRO A 38 14.69 -2.25 14.00
CA PRO A 38 14.51 -1.96 12.60
C PRO A 38 13.44 -0.88 12.46
N SER A 39 13.80 0.25 11.87
CA SER A 39 12.83 1.28 11.51
C SER A 39 11.83 0.64 10.56
N ALA A 40 10.57 0.56 10.96
CA ALA A 40 9.52 0.00 10.12
C ALA A 40 9.36 0.92 8.90
N GLN A 41 9.95 0.55 7.75
CA GLN A 41 9.62 1.22 6.49
C GLN A 41 8.14 0.95 6.22
N ALA A 42 7.32 2.00 6.25
CA ALA A 42 5.95 1.91 5.78
C ALA A 42 6.00 1.49 4.30
N ALA A 43 5.68 0.22 4.02
CA ALA A 43 5.68 -0.30 2.67
C ALA A 43 4.69 0.53 1.83
N THR A 44 5.22 1.33 0.91
CA THR A 44 4.45 2.19 0.03
C THR A 44 3.49 1.34 -0.78
N SER A 45 2.25 1.81 -0.96
CA SER A 45 1.31 1.09 -1.79
C SER A 45 1.78 1.12 -3.24
N VAL A 46 1.99 -0.05 -3.83
CA VAL A 46 2.48 -0.17 -5.20
C VAL A 46 1.35 -0.09 -6.24
N GLY A 47 0.08 -0.11 -5.81
CA GLY A 47 -1.05 -0.06 -6.74
C GLY A 47 -0.98 -1.18 -7.78
N SER A 48 -1.41 -0.91 -9.01
CA SER A 48 -1.32 -1.84 -10.14
C SER A 48 0.05 -1.86 -10.83
N SER A 49 0.99 -0.97 -10.49
CA SER A 49 2.28 -0.90 -11.20
C SER A 49 3.14 -2.15 -11.01
N ALA A 50 2.88 -2.93 -9.97
CA ALA A 50 3.54 -4.21 -9.76
C ALA A 50 2.95 -5.36 -10.60
N CYS A 51 1.82 -5.16 -11.30
CA CYS A 51 1.24 -6.20 -12.16
C CYS A 51 2.18 -6.59 -13.31
N ASN A 52 2.20 -7.87 -13.65
CA ASN A 52 2.93 -8.39 -14.82
C ASN A 52 2.05 -9.20 -15.77
N VAL A 53 0.78 -9.44 -15.41
CA VAL A 53 -0.23 -10.02 -16.30
C VAL A 53 -1.56 -9.30 -16.07
N ASN A 54 -2.24 -8.91 -17.15
CA ASN A 54 -3.54 -8.23 -17.10
C ASN A 54 -4.69 -9.22 -17.31
N TYR A 55 -5.86 -8.90 -16.76
CA TYR A 55 -7.11 -9.65 -16.97
C TYR A 55 -8.18 -8.82 -17.67
N PRO A 56 -9.18 -9.48 -18.29
CA PRO A 56 -10.40 -8.83 -18.75
C PRO A 56 -11.39 -8.46 -17.62
N ASN A 57 -10.91 -8.25 -16.38
CA ASN A 57 -11.71 -8.09 -15.14
C ASN A 57 -12.45 -9.37 -14.69
N LEU A 58 -11.74 -10.26 -14.00
CA LEU A 58 -12.32 -11.48 -13.44
C LEU A 58 -12.99 -11.16 -12.11
N THR A 59 -14.28 -11.52 -11.97
CA THR A 59 -15.01 -11.37 -10.71
C THR A 59 -15.12 -12.72 -10.03
N GLY A 60 -14.75 -12.77 -8.76
CA GLY A 60 -14.79 -13.97 -7.94
C GLY A 60 -15.14 -13.64 -6.50
N TYR A 61 -14.95 -14.61 -5.62
CA TYR A 61 -15.14 -14.44 -4.19
C TYR A 61 -13.97 -14.98 -3.38
N ILE A 62 -13.85 -14.48 -2.15
CA ILE A 62 -12.83 -14.90 -1.20
C ILE A 62 -13.25 -16.18 -0.48
N LYS A 63 -12.40 -17.20 -0.59
CA LYS A 63 -12.44 -18.45 0.19
C LYS A 63 -11.79 -18.19 1.55
N GLY A 64 -12.56 -18.39 2.61
CA GLY A 64 -12.10 -18.21 3.99
C GLY A 64 -12.35 -16.80 4.55
N SER A 65 -12.13 -16.67 5.85
CA SER A 65 -12.35 -15.44 6.62
C SER A 65 -11.03 -14.88 7.13
N GLY A 66 -10.95 -13.56 7.30
CA GLY A 66 -9.76 -12.89 7.83
C GLY A 66 -8.61 -12.71 6.84
N VAL A 67 -8.84 -13.00 5.54
CA VAL A 67 -7.84 -12.86 4.47
C VAL A 67 -7.46 -11.38 4.34
N ALA A 68 -6.16 -11.07 4.24
CA ALA A 68 -5.67 -9.70 4.19
C ALA A 68 -5.77 -9.09 2.79
N LEU A 69 -6.34 -7.88 2.70
CA LEU A 69 -6.15 -6.96 1.57
C LEU A 69 -4.85 -6.18 1.82
N ARG A 70 -3.88 -6.27 0.92
CA ARG A 70 -2.54 -5.70 1.11
C ARG A 70 -2.22 -4.55 0.17
N SER A 71 -1.21 -3.75 0.55
CA SER A 71 -0.71 -2.63 -0.25
C SER A 71 0.21 -3.05 -1.41
N GLY A 72 0.64 -4.32 -1.45
CA GLY A 72 1.46 -4.91 -2.51
C GLY A 72 1.42 -6.45 -2.53
N PRO A 73 2.02 -7.09 -3.56
CA PRO A 73 1.91 -8.52 -3.85
C PRO A 73 2.87 -9.39 -3.01
N SER A 74 2.87 -9.20 -1.70
CA SER A 74 3.60 -10.08 -0.76
C SER A 74 3.09 -9.89 0.67
N THR A 75 3.50 -10.76 1.58
CA THR A 75 3.19 -10.64 3.01
C THR A 75 3.99 -9.56 3.75
N SER A 76 5.04 -8.99 3.15
CA SER A 76 5.79 -7.87 3.73
C SER A 76 5.09 -6.52 3.55
N TYR A 77 4.13 -6.42 2.63
CA TYR A 77 3.31 -5.21 2.45
C TYR A 77 2.23 -5.07 3.52
N SER A 78 1.96 -3.83 3.91
CA SER A 78 0.97 -3.47 4.93
C SER A 78 -0.46 -3.94 4.59
N VAL A 79 -1.21 -4.29 5.64
CA VAL A 79 -2.62 -4.69 5.53
C VAL A 79 -3.51 -3.44 5.50
N LYS A 80 -4.34 -3.32 4.46
CA LYS A 80 -5.31 -2.21 4.23
C LYS A 80 -6.73 -2.54 4.69
N GLY A 81 -6.98 -3.82 4.95
CA GLY A 81 -8.29 -4.34 5.34
C GLY A 81 -8.29 -5.87 5.37
N ARG A 82 -9.41 -6.45 5.79
CA ARG A 82 -9.63 -7.90 5.80
C ARG A 82 -10.90 -8.27 5.08
N PHE A 83 -10.85 -9.36 4.34
CA PHE A 83 -12.00 -9.98 3.72
C PHE A 83 -12.65 -10.95 4.69
N TYR A 84 -13.96 -11.10 4.57
CA TYR A 84 -14.72 -12.16 5.22
C TYR A 84 -15.14 -13.20 4.17
N THR A 85 -15.53 -14.38 4.62
CA THR A 85 -15.98 -15.47 3.74
C THR A 85 -17.03 -14.98 2.73
N LYS A 86 -16.91 -15.40 1.47
CA LYS A 86 -17.80 -15.01 0.35
C LYS A 86 -17.80 -13.50 0.04
N THR A 87 -16.78 -12.75 0.46
CA THR A 87 -16.61 -11.37 -0.02
C THR A 87 -16.25 -11.38 -1.51
N TYR A 88 -17.05 -10.72 -2.34
CA TYR A 88 -16.78 -10.56 -3.77
C TYR A 88 -15.61 -9.61 -4.05
N PHE A 89 -14.79 -9.97 -5.02
CA PHE A 89 -13.60 -9.25 -5.46
C PHE A 89 -13.48 -9.26 -6.98
N ARG A 90 -13.15 -8.12 -7.57
CA ARG A 90 -12.87 -7.98 -9.01
C ARG A 90 -11.38 -7.84 -9.22
N ALA A 91 -10.73 -8.90 -9.71
CA ALA A 91 -9.33 -8.90 -10.09
C ALA A 91 -9.16 -8.29 -11.49
N VAL A 92 -8.30 -7.28 -11.60
CA VAL A 92 -8.03 -6.56 -12.85
C VAL A 92 -6.67 -6.93 -13.44
N CYS A 93 -5.73 -7.34 -12.59
CA CYS A 93 -4.42 -7.85 -13.00
C CYS A 93 -3.81 -8.71 -11.89
N MET A 94 -2.71 -9.38 -12.20
CA MET A 94 -1.95 -10.17 -11.23
C MET A 94 -0.45 -9.90 -11.30
N LYS A 95 0.21 -10.24 -10.19
CA LYS A 95 1.65 -10.51 -10.11
C LYS A 95 1.80 -12.03 -10.07
N LYS A 96 2.23 -12.62 -11.18
CA LYS A 96 2.61 -14.04 -11.22
C LYS A 96 3.82 -14.27 -10.30
N GLY A 97 3.66 -15.19 -9.36
CA GLY A 97 4.73 -15.67 -8.49
C GLY A 97 5.47 -16.86 -9.11
N VAL A 98 6.36 -17.46 -8.33
CA VAL A 98 7.08 -18.70 -8.71
C VAL A 98 6.11 -19.87 -8.94
N ASP A 99 4.96 -19.87 -8.25
CA ASP A 99 3.87 -20.83 -8.41
C ASP A 99 2.50 -20.15 -8.20
N TRP A 100 1.44 -20.95 -8.23
CA TRP A 100 0.08 -20.48 -7.93
C TRP A 100 -0.05 -19.90 -6.52
N LYS A 101 0.64 -20.46 -5.52
CA LYS A 101 0.54 -20.06 -4.11
C LYS A 101 1.17 -18.70 -3.82
N HIS A 102 2.17 -18.33 -4.61
CA HIS A 102 2.86 -17.05 -4.53
C HIS A 102 2.34 -16.03 -5.54
N THR A 103 1.27 -16.34 -6.26
CA THR A 103 0.60 -15.39 -7.16
C THR A 103 -0.36 -14.49 -6.39
N TRP A 104 -0.39 -13.22 -6.76
CA TRP A 104 -1.24 -12.21 -6.13
C TRP A 104 -2.09 -11.49 -7.18
N ASP A 105 -3.36 -11.27 -6.86
CA ASP A 105 -4.30 -10.56 -7.72
C ASP A 105 -4.53 -9.15 -7.16
N TYR A 106 -4.45 -8.15 -8.03
CA TYR A 106 -4.80 -6.77 -7.73
C TYR A 106 -6.19 -6.47 -8.24
N GLY A 107 -6.96 -5.72 -7.46
CA GLY A 107 -8.35 -5.48 -7.79
C GLY A 107 -9.11 -4.64 -6.79
N THR A 108 -10.43 -4.66 -6.94
CA THR A 108 -11.38 -3.89 -6.13
C THR A 108 -12.28 -4.84 -5.35
N VAL A 109 -12.48 -4.53 -4.06
CA VAL A 109 -13.45 -5.23 -3.22
C VAL A 109 -14.87 -4.78 -3.58
N LEU A 110 -15.76 -5.72 -3.89
CA LEU A 110 -17.12 -5.41 -4.37
C LEU A 110 -18.20 -5.48 -3.29
N SER A 111 -17.91 -6.12 -2.15
CA SER A 111 -18.88 -6.33 -1.07
C SER A 111 -18.24 -6.33 0.32
N GLY A 112 -19.05 -6.34 1.37
CA GLY A 112 -18.61 -6.38 2.76
C GLY A 112 -17.99 -5.07 3.27
N PRO A 113 -17.39 -5.08 4.47
CA PRO A 113 -16.94 -3.88 5.19
C PRO A 113 -15.81 -3.09 4.50
N ASN A 114 -15.15 -3.69 3.51
CA ASN A 114 -14.06 -3.07 2.76
C ASN A 114 -14.43 -2.75 1.30
N LYS A 115 -15.73 -2.76 0.95
CA LYS A 115 -16.23 -2.44 -0.39
C LYS A 115 -15.64 -1.12 -0.92
N GLY A 116 -15.26 -1.12 -2.19
CA GLY A 116 -14.65 0.02 -2.87
C GLY A 116 -13.15 0.16 -2.66
N LYS A 117 -12.56 -0.49 -1.65
CA LYS A 117 -11.10 -0.47 -1.47
C LYS A 117 -10.41 -1.27 -2.58
N THR A 118 -9.23 -0.81 -2.97
CA THR A 118 -8.33 -1.53 -3.86
C THR A 118 -7.13 -2.07 -3.13
N GLY A 119 -6.57 -3.16 -3.64
CA GLY A 119 -5.35 -3.74 -3.11
C GLY A 119 -5.10 -5.13 -3.65
N TRP A 120 -4.16 -5.80 -2.98
CA TRP A 120 -3.64 -7.10 -3.38
C TRP A 120 -4.18 -8.19 -2.47
N VAL A 121 -4.56 -9.32 -3.07
CA VAL A 121 -4.96 -10.52 -2.35
C VAL A 121 -4.21 -11.71 -2.92
N ASN A 122 -3.83 -12.65 -2.06
CA ASN A 122 -3.13 -13.85 -2.47
C ASN A 122 -4.09 -14.81 -3.18
N ARG A 123 -3.69 -15.29 -4.36
CA ARG A 123 -4.56 -15.97 -5.32
C ARG A 123 -5.21 -17.27 -4.82
N PRO A 124 -4.54 -18.13 -4.03
CA PRO A 124 -5.17 -19.26 -3.36
C PRO A 124 -6.49 -18.98 -2.64
N TYR A 125 -6.67 -17.77 -2.13
CA TYR A 125 -7.90 -17.36 -1.45
C TYR A 125 -8.99 -16.88 -2.41
N LEU A 126 -8.72 -16.73 -3.70
CA LEU A 126 -9.72 -16.36 -4.68
C LEU A 126 -10.31 -17.60 -5.37
N TRP A 127 -11.61 -17.53 -5.61
CA TRP A 127 -12.33 -18.43 -6.49
C TRP A 127 -13.05 -17.59 -7.53
N PHE A 128 -12.78 -17.84 -8.80
CA PHE A 128 -13.42 -17.20 -9.94
C PHE A 128 -14.44 -18.15 -10.55
#